data_AF-A0A7X3PW22-F1
#
_entry.id   AF-A0A7X3PW22-F1
#
_cell.length_a   1.000
_cell.length_b   1.000
_cell.length_c   1.000
_cell.angle_alpha   90.00
_cell.angle_beta   90.00
_cell.angle_gamma   90.00
#
_symmetry.space_group_name_H-M   'P 1'
#
loop_
_entity.id
_entity.type
_entity.pdbx_description
1 polymer ?
#
loop_
_entity_poly.entity_id
_entity_poly.type
_entity_poly.pdbx_seq_one_letter_code
_entity_poly.pdbx_strand_id
1 'polypeptide(L)'
;MATHSDLTFITNENGQNLLERFKVLIKDTECFDVLVGYFYTSGFHALYQALEKTRKIRILIGISTNETTLEFIEQSRQSELQFSHAETKEHFSDLLVGEMTQAEDSKHVEEGVVKFLEWLQNGKLEIKAYPTENIHAKLYIMTFDKEDRDAGRVITGSSNFTQSGLVNNLEFNIELKNRADYEFARTKFEGLWENAVDVKDTYIQTICNKTWLNNTITPYELYLKFLYEYFKDDLYQTEEATSGYLPEEFKRLEYQEQAVINAKKILDEYGGVFISDVVGLGKTYVSAMLASRLDGRTLVLAPPVLLDKANPGSWPNVFSDFRV
;
A
#
# COMPACT_ATOMS: atom_id res chain seq x y z
N MET A 1 -20.67 40.55 -2.84
CA MET A 1 -21.47 39.91 -1.78
C MET A 1 -20.60 39.84 -0.55
N ALA A 2 -21.05 40.40 0.58
CA ALA A 2 -20.29 40.43 1.82
C ALA A 2 -20.11 39.00 2.34
N THR A 3 -18.89 38.48 2.29
CA THR A 3 -18.53 37.21 2.92
C THR A 3 -18.53 37.43 4.43
N HIS A 4 -19.54 36.89 5.11
CA HIS A 4 -19.62 36.86 6.57
C HIS A 4 -18.41 36.09 7.13
N SER A 5 -17.30 36.79 7.42
CA SER A 5 -16.03 36.21 7.89
C SER A 5 -15.98 35.99 9.40
N ASP A 6 -17.10 36.14 10.11
CA ASP A 6 -17.18 36.07 11.58
C ASP A 6 -17.94 34.87 12.13
N LEU A 7 -18.49 34.02 11.26
CA LEU A 7 -19.11 32.77 11.68
C LEU A 7 -18.06 31.87 12.35
N THR A 8 -18.43 31.28 13.50
CA THR A 8 -17.63 30.28 14.21
C THR A 8 -17.78 28.89 13.60
N PHE A 9 -18.86 28.65 12.84
CA PHE A 9 -19.07 27.39 12.13
C PHE A 9 -18.22 27.31 10.87
N ILE A 10 -17.62 26.14 10.66
CA ILE A 10 -16.87 25.78 9.47
C ILE A 10 -17.52 24.52 8.92
N THR A 11 -18.12 24.65 7.74
CA THR A 11 -18.64 23.53 6.96
C THR A 11 -17.78 23.32 5.72
N ASN A 12 -17.73 22.09 5.22
CA ASN A 12 -17.06 21.76 3.96
C ASN A 12 -18.04 21.97 2.78
N GLU A 13 -18.52 23.20 2.61
CA GLU A 13 -19.51 23.56 1.60
C GLU A 13 -19.20 24.92 0.98
N ASN A 14 -19.72 25.16 -0.24
CA ASN A 14 -19.72 26.48 -0.89
C ASN A 14 -18.34 27.16 -0.99
N GLY A 15 -17.28 26.37 -1.20
CA GLY A 15 -15.90 26.88 -1.32
C GLY A 15 -15.22 27.23 0.01
N GLN A 16 -15.87 26.95 1.15
CA GLN A 16 -15.26 26.96 2.47
C GLN A 16 -15.02 25.51 2.90
N ASN A 17 -13.88 25.25 3.53
CA ASN A 17 -13.57 23.95 4.12
C ASN A 17 -12.62 24.10 5.30
N LEU A 18 -12.54 23.06 6.11
CA LEU A 18 -11.70 23.03 7.30
C LEU A 18 -10.20 23.15 6.95
N LEU A 19 -9.77 22.59 5.82
CA LEU A 19 -8.38 22.69 5.36
C LEU A 19 -7.91 24.15 5.16
N GLU A 20 -8.70 24.95 4.44
CA GLU A 20 -8.38 26.36 4.19
C GLU A 20 -8.40 27.16 5.48
N ARG A 21 -9.32 26.85 6.41
CA ARG A 21 -9.33 27.51 7.71
C ARG A 21 -8.09 27.17 8.54
N PHE A 22 -7.66 25.91 8.54
CA PHE A 22 -6.38 25.52 9.14
C PHE A 22 -5.20 26.26 8.53
N LYS A 23 -5.10 26.34 7.19
CA LYS A 23 -4.02 27.07 6.52
C LYS A 23 -3.94 28.55 6.90
N VAL A 24 -5.06 29.16 7.26
CA VAL A 24 -5.09 30.55 7.77
C VAL A 24 -4.54 30.61 9.19
N LEU A 25 -5.01 29.74 10.09
CA LEU A 25 -4.68 29.79 11.52
C LEU A 25 -3.27 29.26 11.84
N ILE A 26 -2.81 28.24 11.10
CA ILE A 26 -1.51 27.59 11.33
C ILE A 26 -0.33 28.53 11.06
N LYS A 27 -0.49 29.53 10.18
CA LYS A 27 0.59 30.47 9.82
C LYS A 27 1.19 31.18 11.04
N ASP A 28 0.37 31.43 12.05
CA ASP A 28 0.73 32.15 13.26
C ASP A 28 0.84 31.21 14.48
N THR A 29 0.82 29.89 14.26
CA THR A 29 0.82 28.87 15.31
C THR A 29 2.24 28.43 15.68
N GLU A 30 2.62 28.64 16.94
CA GLU A 30 3.86 28.12 17.51
C GLU A 30 3.74 26.61 17.81
N CYS A 31 2.64 26.20 18.46
CA CYS A 31 2.38 24.80 18.81
C CYS A 31 1.02 24.34 18.29
N PHE A 32 1.00 23.19 17.61
CA PHE A 32 -0.22 22.58 17.09
C PHE A 32 -0.47 21.23 17.75
N ASP A 33 -1.52 21.16 18.56
CA ASP A 33 -1.92 19.95 19.28
C ASP A 33 -3.17 19.35 18.65
N VAL A 34 -3.14 18.04 18.39
CA VAL A 34 -4.20 17.31 17.72
C VAL A 34 -4.62 16.15 18.60
N LEU A 35 -5.89 16.06 18.94
CA LEU A 35 -6.51 14.92 19.62
C LEU A 35 -7.56 14.32 18.69
N VAL A 36 -7.30 13.11 18.22
CA VAL A 36 -8.16 12.40 17.27
C VAL A 36 -8.35 10.95 17.71
N GLY A 37 -9.53 10.39 17.45
CA GLY A 37 -9.77 8.96 17.68
C GLY A 37 -8.99 8.04 16.73
N TYR A 38 -8.62 8.52 15.55
CA TYR A 38 -7.76 7.82 14.63
C TYR A 38 -6.99 8.85 13.79
N PHE A 39 -5.69 8.63 13.62
CA PHE A 39 -4.83 9.52 12.82
C PHE A 39 -4.64 8.93 11.43
N TYR A 40 -4.79 9.78 10.41
CA TYR A 40 -4.50 9.40 9.03
C TYR A 40 -3.40 10.29 8.46
N THR A 41 -2.38 9.66 7.90
CA THR A 41 -1.24 10.31 7.25
C THR A 41 -1.69 11.17 6.06
N SER A 42 -2.81 10.84 5.41
CA SER A 42 -3.41 11.64 4.35
C SER A 42 -3.83 13.05 4.81
N GLY A 43 -4.36 13.20 6.03
CA GLY A 43 -4.70 14.51 6.59
C GLY A 43 -3.47 15.34 6.90
N PHE A 44 -2.40 14.69 7.37
CA PHE A 44 -1.10 15.35 7.55
C PHE A 44 -0.52 15.84 6.23
N HIS A 45 -0.58 15.03 5.17
CA HIS A 45 -0.10 15.45 3.85
C HIS A 45 -0.79 16.73 3.34
N ALA A 46 -2.09 16.89 3.61
CA ALA A 46 -2.80 18.10 3.21
C ALA A 46 -2.31 19.38 3.94
N LEU A 47 -1.69 19.23 5.12
CA LEU A 47 -1.36 20.33 6.02
C LEU A 47 0.13 20.53 6.27
N TYR A 48 1.01 19.56 5.97
CA TYR A 48 2.42 19.63 6.38
C TYR A 48 3.12 20.89 5.84
N GLN A 49 2.80 21.32 4.61
CA GLN A 49 3.38 22.54 4.04
C GLN A 49 3.04 23.79 4.87
N ALA A 50 1.80 23.89 5.36
CA ALA A 50 1.40 24.99 6.23
C ALA A 50 2.08 24.91 7.61
N LEU A 51 2.27 23.68 8.11
CA LEU A 51 2.91 23.39 9.39
C LEU A 51 4.44 23.53 9.38
N GLU A 52 5.08 23.87 8.26
CA GLU A 52 6.55 23.99 8.18
C GLU A 52 7.14 24.99 9.19
N LYS A 53 6.45 26.10 9.43
CA LYS A 53 6.88 27.13 10.38
C LYS A 53 6.48 26.84 11.83
N THR A 54 5.53 25.94 12.05
CA THR A 54 5.12 25.53 13.39
C THR A 54 6.28 24.88 14.11
N ARG A 55 6.55 25.32 15.34
CA ARG A 55 7.70 24.89 16.13
C ARG A 55 7.52 23.48 16.67
N LYS A 56 6.32 23.16 17.16
CA LYS A 56 6.01 21.87 17.78
C LYS A 56 4.65 21.36 17.38
N ILE A 57 4.58 20.06 17.08
CA ILE A 57 3.33 19.37 16.74
C ILE A 57 3.19 18.17 17.67
N ARG A 58 2.02 18.01 18.30
CA ARG A 58 1.71 16.87 19.17
C ARG A 58 0.42 16.22 18.71
N ILE A 59 0.47 14.91 18.49
CA ILE A 59 -0.68 14.13 18.02
C ILE A 59 -0.99 13.07 19.06
N LEU A 60 -2.17 13.19 19.66
CA LEU A 60 -2.71 12.25 20.62
C LEU A 60 -3.82 11.44 19.95
N ILE A 61 -3.66 10.13 19.97
CA ILE A 61 -4.52 9.19 19.25
C ILE A 61 -5.30 8.35 20.25
N GLY A 62 -6.61 8.25 20.07
CA GLY A 62 -7.45 7.27 20.75
C GLY A 62 -7.25 5.87 20.15
N ILE A 63 -7.38 4.82 20.96
CA ILE A 63 -7.28 3.44 20.46
C ILE A 63 -8.68 2.84 20.56
N SER A 64 -9.48 2.93 19.51
CA SER A 64 -10.77 2.23 19.45
C SER A 64 -10.60 0.87 18.80
N THR A 65 -11.08 -0.20 19.42
CA THR A 65 -11.25 -1.50 18.76
C THR A 65 -12.47 -1.50 17.83
N ASN A 66 -12.48 -2.38 16.84
CA ASN A 66 -13.63 -2.55 15.95
C ASN A 66 -14.90 -2.89 16.75
N GLU A 67 -16.06 -2.40 16.30
CA GLU A 67 -17.39 -2.66 16.88
C GLU A 67 -17.63 -4.16 17.16
N THR A 68 -17.11 -5.05 16.32
CA THR A 68 -17.24 -6.51 16.47
C THR A 68 -16.47 -7.07 17.66
N THR A 69 -15.38 -6.44 18.09
CA THR A 69 -14.61 -6.84 19.29
C THR A 69 -15.26 -6.29 20.56
N LEU A 70 -15.87 -5.11 20.47
CA LEU A 70 -16.64 -4.48 21.55
C LEU A 70 -17.86 -5.32 21.94
N GLU A 71 -18.64 -5.82 20.98
CA GLU A 71 -19.84 -6.63 21.27
C GLU A 71 -19.56 -7.90 22.09
N PHE A 72 -18.42 -8.57 21.84
CA PHE A 72 -18.03 -9.77 22.58
C PHE A 72 -17.47 -9.48 23.98
N ILE A 73 -16.88 -8.29 24.19
CA ILE A 73 -16.23 -7.94 25.45
C ILE A 73 -17.18 -7.16 26.38
N GLU A 74 -18.08 -6.33 25.85
CA GLU A 74 -19.12 -5.61 26.61
C GLU A 74 -20.05 -6.56 27.37
N GLN A 75 -20.27 -7.77 26.85
CA GLN A 75 -21.02 -8.81 27.57
C GLN A 75 -20.30 -9.33 28.83
N SER A 76 -19.03 -8.96 29.05
CA SER A 76 -18.18 -9.55 30.10
C SER A 76 -17.63 -8.58 31.17
N ARG A 77 -17.61 -7.25 30.95
CA ARG A 77 -17.04 -6.29 31.92
C ARG A 77 -17.78 -4.95 31.98
N GLN A 78 -18.12 -4.51 33.19
CA GLN A 78 -18.69 -3.18 33.49
C GLN A 78 -17.61 -2.07 33.69
N SER A 79 -16.34 -2.34 33.39
CA SER A 79 -15.21 -1.43 33.64
C SER A 79 -14.52 -1.05 32.33
N GLU A 80 -14.21 0.24 32.16
CA GLU A 80 -13.43 0.76 31.03
C GLU A 80 -12.18 -0.11 30.81
N LEU A 81 -12.01 -0.63 29.60
CA LEU A 81 -10.83 -1.43 29.24
C LEU A 81 -9.63 -0.49 29.14
N GLN A 82 -8.73 -0.60 30.12
CA GLN A 82 -7.44 0.06 30.08
C GLN A 82 -6.39 -0.92 29.56
N PHE A 83 -5.79 -0.59 28.43
CA PHE A 83 -4.73 -1.40 27.84
C PHE A 83 -3.40 -1.19 28.56
N SER A 84 -2.58 -2.23 28.59
CA SER A 84 -1.16 -2.07 28.90
C SER A 84 -0.45 -1.26 27.81
N HIS A 85 0.74 -0.75 28.13
CA HIS A 85 1.57 -0.04 27.14
C HIS A 85 1.95 -0.93 25.95
N ALA A 86 2.10 -2.23 26.16
CA ALA A 86 2.45 -3.18 25.10
C ALA A 86 1.27 -3.40 24.15
N GLU A 87 0.08 -3.70 24.70
CA GLU A 87 -1.16 -3.85 23.92
C GLU A 87 -1.51 -2.56 23.17
N THR A 88 -1.35 -1.40 23.81
CA THR A 88 -1.52 -0.08 23.19
C THR A 88 -0.66 0.07 21.93
N LYS A 89 0.62 -0.32 22.01
CA LYS A 89 1.55 -0.24 20.87
C LYS A 89 1.21 -1.24 19.78
N GLU A 90 0.78 -2.45 20.15
CA GLU A 90 0.36 -3.49 19.19
C GLU A 90 -0.88 -3.05 18.42
N HIS A 91 -1.94 -2.63 19.11
CA HIS A 91 -3.14 -2.10 18.48
C HIS A 91 -2.85 -0.90 17.59
N PHE A 92 -2.00 0.02 18.03
CA PHE A 92 -1.57 1.15 17.20
C PHE A 92 -0.86 0.69 15.92
N SER A 93 0.02 -0.32 16.02
CA SER A 93 0.71 -0.91 14.87
C SER A 93 -0.30 -1.48 13.86
N ASP A 94 -1.30 -2.23 14.33
CA ASP A 94 -2.31 -2.85 13.47
C ASP A 94 -3.21 -1.82 12.79
N LEU A 95 -3.63 -0.77 13.52
CA LEU A 95 -4.38 0.34 12.98
C LEU A 95 -3.59 1.02 11.84
N LEU A 96 -2.29 1.26 12.03
CA LEU A 96 -1.43 1.88 11.03
C LEU A 96 -1.19 0.99 9.80
N VAL A 97 -1.03 -0.32 9.99
CA VAL A 97 -0.96 -1.28 8.86
C VAL A 97 -2.26 -1.26 8.06
N GLY A 98 -3.40 -1.25 8.76
CA GLY A 98 -4.72 -1.11 8.13
C GLY A 98 -4.85 0.17 7.33
N GLU A 99 -4.41 1.30 7.88
CA GLU A 99 -4.38 2.60 7.18
C GLU A 99 -3.61 2.51 5.87
N MET A 100 -2.36 2.05 5.95
CA MET A 100 -1.44 2.03 4.82
C MET A 100 -1.86 1.04 3.74
N THR A 101 -2.56 -0.03 4.12
CA THR A 101 -3.12 -1.01 3.17
C THR A 101 -4.29 -0.43 2.37
N GLN A 102 -5.11 0.43 2.99
CA GLN A 102 -6.26 1.06 2.34
C GLN A 102 -5.91 2.40 1.67
N ALA A 103 -4.72 2.94 1.93
CA ALA A 103 -4.26 4.18 1.33
C ALA A 103 -4.09 4.05 -0.19
N GLU A 104 -4.32 5.16 -0.90
CA GLU A 104 -4.07 5.22 -2.33
C GLU A 104 -2.57 5.08 -2.63
N ASP A 105 -2.22 4.20 -3.57
CA ASP A 105 -0.86 4.07 -4.09
C ASP A 105 -0.51 5.28 -4.94
N SER A 106 -0.01 6.33 -4.28
CA SER A 106 0.35 7.59 -4.90
C SER A 106 1.58 8.21 -4.26
N LYS A 107 2.34 8.94 -5.08
CA LYS A 107 3.52 9.70 -4.65
C LYS A 107 3.19 10.71 -3.53
N HIS A 108 1.98 11.26 -3.52
CA HIS A 108 1.54 12.22 -2.51
C HIS A 108 1.45 11.58 -1.12
N VAL A 109 0.89 10.37 -1.03
CA VAL A 109 0.82 9.62 0.23
C VAL A 109 2.23 9.28 0.72
N GLU A 110 3.09 8.78 -0.17
CA GLU A 110 4.49 8.48 0.15
C GLU A 110 5.23 9.71 0.69
N GLU A 111 5.15 10.87 0.01
CA GLU A 111 5.77 12.12 0.45
C GLU A 111 5.26 12.56 1.83
N GLY A 112 3.96 12.39 2.09
CA GLY A 112 3.35 12.66 3.39
C GLY A 112 3.94 11.80 4.51
N VAL A 113 4.04 10.48 4.30
CA VAL A 113 4.60 9.54 5.29
C VAL A 113 6.08 9.80 5.52
N VAL A 114 6.86 9.99 4.46
CA VAL A 114 8.30 10.31 4.55
C VAL A 114 8.51 11.59 5.35
N LYS A 115 7.71 12.62 5.11
CA LYS A 115 7.80 13.89 5.86
C LYS A 115 7.38 13.73 7.31
N PHE A 116 6.38 12.89 7.58
CA PHE A 116 5.96 12.56 8.93
C PHE A 116 7.09 11.86 9.71
N LEU A 117 7.74 10.86 9.08
CA LEU A 117 8.91 10.19 9.65
C LEU A 117 10.06 11.16 9.95
N GLU A 118 10.38 12.05 9.01
CA GLU A 118 11.41 13.09 9.17
C GLU A 118 11.14 13.95 10.42
N TRP A 119 9.91 14.44 10.58
CA TRP A 119 9.52 15.31 11.69
C TRP A 119 9.43 14.57 13.02
N LEU A 120 9.04 13.30 12.98
CA LEU A 120 9.03 12.44 14.14
C LEU A 120 10.47 12.14 14.63
N GLN A 121 11.40 11.93 13.70
CA GLN A 121 12.81 11.69 14.00
C GLN A 121 13.50 12.93 14.56
N ASN A 122 13.32 14.09 13.94
CA ASN A 122 13.94 15.35 14.38
C ASN A 122 13.27 15.98 15.63
N GLY A 123 12.15 15.41 16.08
CA GLY A 123 11.45 15.83 17.30
C GLY A 123 10.54 17.04 17.11
N LYS A 124 10.36 17.55 15.90
CA LYS A 124 9.34 18.56 15.59
C LYS A 124 7.93 18.04 15.85
N LEU A 125 7.70 16.75 15.55
CA LEU A 125 6.44 16.06 15.75
C LEU A 125 6.59 15.00 16.83
N GLU A 126 5.60 14.93 17.73
CA GLU A 126 5.44 13.87 18.73
C GLU A 126 4.10 13.19 18.57
N ILE A 127 4.07 11.88 18.80
CA ILE A 127 2.87 11.06 18.68
C ILE A 127 2.73 10.16 19.89
N LYS A 128 1.55 10.18 20.51
CA LYS A 128 1.20 9.31 21.62
C LYS A 128 -0.17 8.67 21.41
N ALA A 129 -0.34 7.47 21.95
CA ALA A 129 -1.60 6.76 21.96
C ALA A 129 -2.15 6.70 23.39
N TYR A 130 -3.41 7.07 23.59
CA TYR A 130 -4.05 6.99 24.89
C TYR A 130 -4.56 5.56 25.14
N PRO A 131 -4.24 4.92 26.28
CA PRO A 131 -4.45 3.49 26.50
C PRO A 131 -5.91 3.13 26.86
N THR A 132 -6.90 3.82 26.30
CA THR A 132 -8.33 3.64 26.62
C THR A 132 -9.19 3.87 25.38
N GLU A 133 -10.27 3.11 25.27
CA GLU A 133 -11.12 3.04 24.06
C GLU A 133 -12.08 4.24 23.86
N ASN A 134 -12.22 5.11 24.85
CA ASN A 134 -13.28 6.12 24.88
C ASN A 134 -12.94 7.46 24.20
N ILE A 135 -11.81 7.57 23.50
CA ILE A 135 -11.43 8.82 22.84
C ILE A 135 -11.88 8.83 21.38
N HIS A 136 -13.08 9.38 21.14
CA HIS A 136 -13.58 9.69 19.79
C HIS A 136 -13.53 11.20 19.46
N ALA A 137 -12.81 11.97 20.27
CA ALA A 137 -12.66 13.41 20.12
C ALA A 137 -11.96 13.77 18.81
N LYS A 138 -12.27 14.95 18.29
CA LYS A 138 -11.64 15.58 17.13
C LYS A 138 -11.39 17.03 17.51
N LEU A 139 -10.26 17.25 18.15
CA LEU A 139 -9.90 18.51 18.80
C LEU A 139 -8.55 18.96 18.27
N TYR A 140 -8.51 20.20 17.79
CA TYR A 140 -7.33 20.81 17.21
C TYR A 140 -7.06 22.12 17.94
N ILE A 141 -5.91 22.23 18.58
CA ILE A 141 -5.54 23.37 19.41
C ILE A 141 -4.35 24.05 18.75
N MET A 142 -4.53 25.30 18.37
CA MET A 142 -3.48 26.16 17.84
C MET A 142 -3.07 27.12 18.94
N THR A 143 -1.85 26.98 19.45
CA THR A 143 -1.24 27.95 20.36
C THR A 143 -0.43 28.95 19.54
N PHE A 144 -0.74 30.23 19.67
CA PHE A 144 -0.05 31.30 18.95
C PHE A 144 1.18 31.79 19.72
N ASP A 145 2.03 32.56 19.05
CA ASP A 145 3.17 33.23 19.69
C ASP A 145 2.68 34.21 20.77
N LYS A 146 3.48 34.41 21.82
CA LYS A 146 3.14 35.30 22.95
C LYS A 146 2.92 36.76 22.52
N GLU A 147 3.52 37.18 21.43
CA GLU A 147 3.39 38.53 20.88
C GLU A 147 2.24 38.64 19.84
N ASP A 148 1.50 37.56 19.58
CA ASP A 148 0.35 37.58 18.68
C ASP A 148 -0.92 38.09 19.40
N ARG A 149 -1.96 38.32 18.61
CA ARG A 149 -3.26 38.91 18.98
C ARG A 149 -4.00 38.22 20.13
N ASP A 150 -3.73 36.93 20.40
CA ASP A 150 -4.42 36.11 21.39
C ASP A 150 -3.60 34.86 21.75
N ALA A 151 -3.99 34.14 22.80
CA ALA A 151 -3.28 32.95 23.28
C ALA A 151 -3.38 31.74 22.32
N GLY A 152 -4.46 31.62 21.56
CA GLY A 152 -4.67 30.51 20.66
C GLY A 152 -6.10 30.35 20.15
N ARG A 153 -6.34 29.31 19.37
CA ARG A 153 -7.65 28.91 18.85
C ARG A 153 -7.88 27.43 19.07
N VAL A 154 -9.15 27.05 19.19
CA VAL A 154 -9.54 25.65 19.25
C VAL A 154 -10.54 25.38 18.14
N ILE A 155 -10.34 24.31 17.39
CA ILE A 155 -11.34 23.77 16.48
C ILE A 155 -11.77 22.41 17.00
N THR A 156 -13.08 22.18 17.05
CA THR A 156 -13.67 20.88 17.38
C THR A 156 -14.89 20.63 16.50
N GLY A 157 -15.20 19.37 16.23
CA GLY A 157 -16.31 19.03 15.33
C GLY A 157 -16.36 17.57 14.96
N SER A 158 -16.93 17.29 13.79
CA SER A 158 -17.10 15.94 13.25
C SER A 158 -15.98 15.51 12.29
N SER A 159 -15.12 16.44 11.82
CA SER A 159 -14.03 16.14 10.89
C SER A 159 -12.85 15.39 11.55
N ASN A 160 -12.56 14.19 11.07
CA ASN A 160 -11.28 13.52 11.32
C ASN A 160 -10.14 14.24 10.59
N PHE A 161 -8.90 13.98 11.04
CA PHE A 161 -7.69 14.51 10.41
C PHE A 161 -7.33 13.69 9.17
N THR A 162 -8.20 13.73 8.15
CA THR A 162 -8.06 13.04 6.86
C THR A 162 -8.33 14.00 5.72
N GLN A 163 -7.84 13.73 4.52
CA GLN A 163 -8.19 14.54 3.36
C GLN A 163 -9.71 14.63 3.15
N SER A 164 -10.44 13.52 3.32
CA SER A 164 -11.90 13.50 3.20
C SER A 164 -12.60 14.34 4.27
N GLY A 165 -12.19 14.24 5.54
CA GLY A 165 -12.77 15.01 6.64
C GLY A 165 -12.46 16.50 6.56
N LEU A 166 -11.31 16.87 5.98
CA LEU A 166 -10.88 18.26 5.84
C LEU A 166 -11.48 18.99 4.62
N VAL A 167 -11.95 18.26 3.59
CA VAL A 167 -12.37 18.85 2.30
C VAL A 167 -13.68 18.29 1.75
N ASN A 168 -13.86 16.97 1.74
CA ASN A 168 -14.88 16.32 0.89
C ASN A 168 -16.17 15.98 1.64
N ASN A 169 -16.06 15.54 2.89
CA ASN A 169 -17.20 15.14 3.69
C ASN A 169 -17.98 16.38 4.15
N LEU A 170 -19.31 16.27 4.19
CA LEU A 170 -20.14 17.30 4.82
C LEU A 170 -19.99 17.18 6.33
N GLU A 171 -19.14 18.04 6.89
CA GLU A 171 -18.77 18.04 8.31
C GLU A 171 -19.15 19.37 8.96
N PHE A 172 -19.43 19.33 10.25
CA PHE A 172 -19.70 20.51 11.06
C PHE A 172 -18.57 20.68 12.08
N ASN A 173 -17.85 21.78 11.96
CA ASN A 173 -16.82 22.17 12.91
C ASN A 173 -17.10 23.56 13.48
N ILE A 174 -16.57 23.80 14.68
CA ILE A 174 -16.69 25.07 15.37
C ILE A 174 -15.28 25.53 15.74
N GLU A 175 -14.96 26.77 15.37
CA GLU A 175 -13.81 27.49 15.89
C GLU A 175 -14.19 28.28 17.14
N LEU A 176 -13.60 27.89 18.26
CA LEU A 176 -13.68 28.61 19.53
C LEU A 176 -12.54 29.63 19.59
N LYS A 177 -12.94 30.91 19.69
CA LYS A 177 -12.04 32.07 19.64
C LYS A 177 -11.72 32.66 21.01
N ASN A 178 -12.43 32.23 22.05
CA ASN A 178 -12.30 32.74 23.41
C ASN A 178 -11.14 32.05 24.15
N ARG A 179 -10.42 32.85 24.96
CA ARG A 179 -9.30 32.37 25.76
C ARG A 179 -9.69 31.28 26.77
N ALA A 180 -10.89 31.37 27.36
CA ALA A 180 -11.35 30.39 28.34
C ALA A 180 -11.48 28.97 27.75
N ASP A 181 -12.03 28.83 26.54
CA ASP A 181 -12.16 27.51 25.91
C ASP A 181 -10.80 26.99 25.45
N TYR A 182 -9.90 27.88 24.99
CA TYR A 182 -8.50 27.52 24.73
C TYR A 182 -7.79 26.96 25.97
N GLU A 183 -7.85 27.67 27.10
CA GLU A 183 -7.20 27.23 28.34
C GLU A 183 -7.80 25.92 28.86
N PHE A 184 -9.12 25.75 28.75
CA PHE A 184 -9.79 24.50 29.08
C PHE A 184 -9.34 23.33 28.19
N ALA A 185 -9.39 23.52 26.86
CA ALA A 185 -8.99 22.51 25.89
C ALA A 185 -7.52 22.10 26.07
N ARG A 186 -6.63 23.08 26.26
CA ARG A 186 -5.20 22.83 26.51
C ARG A 186 -4.99 22.05 27.80
N THR A 187 -5.64 22.44 28.88
CA THR A 187 -5.54 21.73 30.18
C THR A 187 -6.01 20.28 30.06
N LYS A 188 -7.12 20.05 29.34
CA LYS A 188 -7.62 18.70 29.06
C LYS A 188 -6.65 17.89 28.20
N PHE A 189 -6.09 18.50 27.15
CA PHE A 189 -5.08 17.86 26.31
C PHE A 189 -3.86 17.44 27.12
N GLU A 190 -3.29 18.32 27.95
CA GLU A 190 -2.11 17.99 28.78
C GLU A 190 -2.38 16.83 29.74
N GLY A 191 -3.56 16.83 30.38
CA GLY A 191 -3.93 15.73 31.29
C GLY A 191 -4.03 14.38 30.59
N LEU A 192 -4.51 14.34 29.35
CA LEU A 192 -4.52 13.12 28.53
C LEU A 192 -3.10 12.77 28.05
N TRP A 193 -2.34 13.77 27.62
CA TRP A 193 -0.98 13.61 27.07
C TRP A 193 0.01 13.03 28.08
N GLU A 194 -0.11 13.41 29.36
CA GLU A 194 0.72 12.91 30.46
C GLU A 194 0.52 11.41 30.69
N ASN A 195 -0.71 10.93 30.55
CA ASN A 195 -1.10 9.53 30.74
C ASN A 195 -1.04 8.67 29.46
N ALA A 196 -0.64 9.27 28.33
CA ALA A 196 -0.56 8.59 27.05
C ALA A 196 0.80 7.89 26.84
N VAL A 197 0.77 6.84 26.03
CA VAL A 197 1.93 6.00 25.70
C VAL A 197 2.64 6.58 24.48
N ASP A 198 3.96 6.75 24.57
CA ASP A 198 4.79 7.11 23.42
C ASP A 198 4.82 5.97 22.40
N VAL A 199 4.41 6.27 21.16
CA VAL A 199 4.35 5.32 20.05
C VAL A 199 5.27 5.70 18.88
N LYS A 200 6.24 6.62 19.09
CA LYS A 200 7.21 7.05 18.08
C LYS A 200 7.94 5.87 17.43
N ASP A 201 8.60 5.05 18.24
CA ASP A 201 9.39 3.92 17.72
C ASP A 201 8.49 2.88 17.06
N THR A 202 7.30 2.66 17.62
CA THR A 202 6.29 1.76 17.05
C THR A 202 5.84 2.23 15.67
N TYR A 203 5.57 3.53 15.48
CA TYR A 203 5.22 4.10 14.19
C TYR A 203 6.34 3.85 13.17
N ILE A 204 7.58 4.21 13.51
CA ILE A 204 8.75 4.05 12.62
C ILE A 204 8.94 2.58 12.24
N GLN A 205 8.93 1.67 13.21
CA GLN A 205 9.12 0.24 12.96
C GLN A 205 7.99 -0.35 12.11
N THR A 206 6.76 0.09 12.34
CA THR A 206 5.59 -0.39 11.59
C THR A 206 5.69 0.05 10.13
N ILE A 207 5.91 1.34 9.86
CA ILE A 207 6.06 1.85 8.50
C ILE A 207 7.20 1.13 7.77
N CYS A 208 8.39 1.05 8.38
CA CYS A 208 9.56 0.50 7.71
C CYS A 208 9.50 -1.02 7.50
N ASN A 209 8.82 -1.79 8.36
CA ASN A 209 8.92 -3.26 8.35
C ASN A 209 7.60 -3.96 7.98
N LYS A 210 6.45 -3.34 8.22
CA LYS A 210 5.13 -3.97 8.07
C LYS A 210 4.27 -3.36 6.96
N THR A 211 4.77 -2.38 6.21
CA THR A 211 4.02 -1.73 5.13
C THR A 211 4.77 -1.78 3.80
N TRP A 212 4.09 -1.40 2.72
CA TRP A 212 4.65 -1.33 1.37
C TRP A 212 5.74 -0.25 1.20
N LEU A 213 5.90 0.67 2.18
CA LEU A 213 6.98 1.65 2.22
C LEU A 213 8.32 1.07 2.69
N ASN A 214 8.38 -0.25 2.88
CA ASN A 214 9.62 -0.94 3.22
C ASN A 214 10.62 -0.83 2.06
N ASN A 215 11.76 -0.18 2.32
CA ASN A 215 12.84 0.02 1.36
C ASN A 215 13.97 -1.02 1.46
N THR A 216 13.78 -2.11 2.23
CA THR A 216 14.76 -3.20 2.34
C THR A 216 14.88 -4.03 1.07
N ILE A 217 13.82 -4.11 0.28
CA ILE A 217 13.82 -4.81 -1.01
C ILE A 217 14.07 -3.78 -2.10
N THR A 218 15.19 -3.91 -2.79
CA THR A 218 15.50 -3.03 -3.91
C THR A 218 14.61 -3.33 -5.13
N PRO A 219 14.36 -2.36 -6.02
CA PRO A 219 13.66 -2.61 -7.27
C PRO A 219 14.28 -3.74 -8.10
N TYR A 220 15.61 -3.90 -8.03
CA TYR A 220 16.33 -4.99 -8.69
C TYR A 220 16.02 -6.35 -8.07
N GLU A 221 16.00 -6.48 -6.75
CA GLU A 221 15.62 -7.73 -6.07
C GLU A 221 14.15 -8.08 -6.31
N LEU A 222 13.26 -7.08 -6.34
CA LEU A 222 11.86 -7.28 -6.70
C LEU A 222 11.73 -7.78 -8.14
N TYR A 223 12.50 -7.21 -9.08
CA TYR A 223 12.58 -7.68 -10.46
C TYR A 223 13.09 -9.12 -10.56
N LEU A 224 14.15 -9.47 -9.82
CA LEU A 224 14.65 -10.85 -9.77
C LEU A 224 13.62 -11.82 -9.19
N LYS A 225 12.92 -11.43 -8.13
CA LYS A 225 11.83 -12.21 -7.53
C LYS A 225 10.69 -12.41 -8.52
N PHE A 226 10.31 -11.37 -9.26
CA PHE A 226 9.32 -11.47 -10.33
C PHE A 226 9.74 -12.47 -11.41
N LEU A 227 10.97 -12.35 -11.92
CA LEU A 227 11.50 -13.30 -12.91
C LEU A 227 11.51 -14.73 -12.37
N TYR A 228 11.96 -14.92 -11.12
CA TYR A 228 11.94 -16.22 -10.48
C TYR A 228 10.52 -16.79 -10.39
N GLU A 229 9.55 -16.03 -9.88
CA GLU A 229 8.16 -16.51 -9.78
C GLU A 229 7.53 -16.81 -11.14
N TYR A 230 7.92 -16.06 -12.17
CA TYR A 230 7.45 -16.26 -13.54
C TYR A 230 8.06 -17.50 -14.20
N PHE A 231 9.36 -17.75 -14.01
CA PHE A 231 10.10 -18.82 -14.69
C PHE A 231 10.36 -20.06 -13.83
N LYS A 232 10.07 -20.06 -12.52
CA LYS A 232 10.39 -21.18 -11.61
C LYS A 232 9.87 -22.52 -12.12
N ASP A 233 8.66 -22.55 -12.67
CA ASP A 233 8.06 -23.79 -13.17
C ASP A 233 8.80 -24.30 -14.43
N ASP A 234 9.27 -23.39 -15.28
CA ASP A 234 10.03 -23.71 -16.48
C ASP A 234 11.45 -24.21 -16.14
N LEU A 235 12.06 -23.65 -15.08
CA LEU A 235 13.35 -24.09 -14.57
C LEU A 235 13.30 -25.55 -14.10
N TYR A 236 12.22 -25.98 -13.44
CA TYR A 236 12.06 -27.36 -12.99
C TYR A 236 11.71 -28.33 -14.13
N GLN A 237 10.95 -27.90 -15.15
CA GLN A 237 10.54 -28.76 -16.27
C GLN A 237 11.68 -29.09 -17.25
N THR A 238 12.70 -28.23 -17.32
CA THR A 238 13.83 -28.42 -18.25
C THR A 238 14.63 -29.70 -17.93
N GLU A 239 14.66 -30.14 -16.67
CA GLU A 239 15.35 -31.38 -16.27
C GLU A 239 14.62 -32.65 -16.72
N GLU A 240 13.28 -32.71 -16.66
CA GLU A 240 12.49 -33.88 -17.07
C GLU A 240 12.33 -33.98 -18.60
N ALA A 241 12.33 -32.83 -19.29
CA ALA A 241 12.09 -32.71 -20.72
C ALA A 241 13.22 -33.21 -21.63
N THR A 242 14.37 -33.63 -21.09
CA THR A 242 15.51 -34.15 -21.89
C THR A 242 15.41 -35.64 -22.24
N SER A 243 14.31 -36.31 -21.86
CA SER A 243 14.14 -37.78 -21.87
C SER A 243 13.55 -38.39 -23.16
N GLY A 244 13.55 -37.67 -24.30
CA GLY A 244 13.03 -38.17 -25.59
C GLY A 244 14.11 -38.81 -26.48
N TYR A 245 13.71 -39.77 -27.34
CA TYR A 245 14.59 -40.29 -28.39
C TYR A 245 14.97 -39.18 -29.37
N LEU A 246 16.25 -39.12 -29.74
CA LEU A 246 16.79 -38.23 -30.76
C LEU A 246 17.62 -39.08 -31.75
N PRO A 247 17.62 -38.77 -33.05
CA PRO A 247 18.48 -39.45 -34.02
C PRO A 247 19.97 -39.33 -33.65
N GLU A 248 20.78 -40.34 -33.98
CA GLU A 248 22.19 -40.45 -33.55
C GLU A 248 23.06 -39.26 -34.00
N GLU A 249 22.78 -38.68 -35.16
CA GLU A 249 23.52 -37.52 -35.71
C GLU A 249 22.79 -36.18 -35.51
N PHE A 250 21.69 -36.15 -34.74
CA PHE A 250 20.92 -34.92 -34.56
C PHE A 250 21.63 -33.96 -33.59
N LYS A 251 21.96 -32.77 -34.09
CA LYS A 251 22.56 -31.71 -33.27
C LYS A 251 21.48 -31.10 -32.36
N ARG A 252 21.63 -31.31 -31.06
CA ARG A 252 20.81 -30.67 -30.04
C ARG A 252 21.09 -29.16 -30.01
N LEU A 253 20.05 -28.36 -30.21
CA LEU A 253 20.10 -26.91 -30.14
C LEU A 253 19.18 -26.48 -28.99
N GLU A 254 19.74 -25.80 -27.99
CA GLU A 254 19.01 -25.43 -26.76
C GLU A 254 17.72 -24.67 -27.06
N TYR A 255 17.73 -23.77 -28.05
CA TYR A 255 16.52 -23.02 -28.42
C TYR A 255 15.40 -23.92 -28.94
N GLN A 256 15.72 -25.04 -29.61
CA GLN A 256 14.71 -25.98 -30.12
C GLN A 256 14.11 -26.81 -28.98
N GLU A 257 14.92 -27.19 -28.00
CA GLU A 257 14.45 -27.88 -26.80
C GLU A 257 13.52 -26.98 -25.99
N GLN A 258 13.90 -25.71 -25.80
CA GLN A 258 13.05 -24.73 -25.13
C GLN A 258 11.75 -24.48 -25.90
N ALA A 259 11.80 -24.41 -27.23
CA ALA A 259 10.61 -24.27 -28.07
C ALA A 259 9.64 -25.45 -27.89
N VAL A 260 10.14 -26.68 -27.76
CA VAL A 260 9.33 -27.88 -27.50
C VAL A 260 8.70 -27.83 -26.11
N ILE A 261 9.45 -27.46 -25.07
CA ILE A 261 8.95 -27.32 -23.70
C ILE A 261 7.81 -26.30 -23.65
N ASN A 262 8.06 -25.10 -24.19
CA ASN A 262 7.05 -24.04 -24.24
C ASN A 262 5.83 -24.47 -25.05
N ALA A 263 6.03 -25.14 -26.19
CA ALA A 263 4.93 -25.59 -27.03
C ALA A 263 4.07 -26.65 -26.35
N LYS A 264 4.70 -27.59 -25.61
CA LYS A 264 4.00 -28.60 -24.82
C LYS A 264 3.17 -27.95 -23.71
N LYS A 265 3.73 -27.00 -22.97
CA LYS A 265 3.00 -26.27 -21.91
C LYS A 265 1.74 -25.59 -22.44
N ILE A 266 1.86 -24.85 -23.54
CA ILE A 266 0.70 -24.20 -24.19
C ILE A 266 -0.31 -25.23 -24.68
N LEU A 267 0.16 -26.34 -25.26
CA LEU A 267 -0.70 -27.42 -25.73
C LEU A 267 -1.46 -28.08 -24.58
N ASP A 268 -0.80 -28.37 -23.46
CA ASP A 268 -1.41 -29.00 -22.27
C ASP A 268 -2.42 -28.07 -21.60
N GLU A 269 -2.16 -26.76 -21.58
CA GLU A 269 -3.04 -25.75 -20.97
C GLU A 269 -4.26 -25.39 -21.84
N TYR A 270 -4.05 -25.23 -23.15
CA TYR A 270 -5.05 -24.67 -24.07
C TYR A 270 -5.59 -25.67 -25.11
N GLY A 271 -5.03 -26.88 -25.18
CA GLY A 271 -5.42 -27.90 -26.18
C GLY A 271 -4.93 -27.62 -27.61
N GLY A 272 -4.09 -26.60 -27.82
CA GLY A 272 -3.51 -26.28 -29.13
C GLY A 272 -2.37 -25.27 -29.03
N VAL A 273 -1.43 -25.33 -29.97
CA VAL A 273 -0.25 -24.44 -30.00
C VAL A 273 0.17 -24.09 -31.43
N PHE A 274 0.71 -22.87 -31.61
CA PHE A 274 1.32 -22.43 -32.85
C PHE A 274 2.84 -22.30 -32.71
N ILE A 275 3.60 -22.93 -33.61
CA ILE A 275 5.05 -22.75 -33.73
C ILE A 275 5.32 -21.81 -34.91
N SER A 276 5.76 -20.58 -34.62
CA SER A 276 5.84 -19.47 -35.59
C SER A 276 7.26 -18.97 -35.87
N ASP A 277 8.28 -19.82 -35.65
CA ASP A 277 9.68 -19.45 -35.85
C ASP A 277 10.02 -18.99 -37.28
N VAL A 278 11.10 -18.22 -37.43
CA VAL A 278 11.65 -17.78 -38.73
C VAL A 278 11.98 -18.99 -39.64
N VAL A 279 11.97 -18.77 -40.96
CA VAL A 279 12.32 -19.80 -41.95
C VAL A 279 13.75 -20.32 -41.70
N GLY A 280 13.94 -21.64 -41.76
CA GLY A 280 15.24 -22.28 -41.56
C GLY A 280 15.58 -22.66 -40.12
N LEU A 281 14.76 -22.30 -39.13
CA LEU A 281 15.03 -22.61 -37.70
C LEU A 281 14.64 -24.02 -37.25
N GLY A 282 14.12 -24.84 -38.17
CA GLY A 282 13.82 -26.25 -37.90
C GLY A 282 12.43 -26.52 -37.33
N LYS A 283 11.40 -25.75 -37.73
CA LYS A 283 10.00 -25.97 -37.32
C LYS A 283 9.53 -27.42 -37.44
N THR A 284 9.89 -28.11 -38.52
CA THR A 284 9.59 -29.55 -38.71
C THR A 284 10.20 -30.42 -37.62
N TYR A 285 11.44 -30.12 -37.22
CA TYR A 285 12.15 -30.83 -36.14
C TYR A 285 11.54 -30.53 -34.77
N VAL A 286 11.21 -29.26 -34.47
CA VAL A 286 10.52 -28.87 -33.23
C VAL A 286 9.16 -29.57 -33.14
N SER A 287 8.40 -29.62 -34.23
CA SER A 287 7.13 -30.34 -34.27
C SER A 287 7.29 -31.85 -34.10
N ALA A 288 8.32 -32.46 -34.68
CA ALA A 288 8.61 -33.89 -34.50
C ALA A 288 9.00 -34.22 -33.05
N MET A 289 9.85 -33.39 -32.43
CA MET A 289 10.23 -33.51 -31.02
C MET A 289 9.06 -33.29 -30.06
N LEU A 290 8.11 -32.41 -30.41
CA LEU A 290 6.89 -32.26 -29.65
C LEU A 290 5.99 -33.49 -29.82
N ALA A 291 5.75 -33.93 -31.06
CA ALA A 291 4.89 -35.07 -31.36
C ALA A 291 5.38 -36.37 -30.72
N SER A 292 6.69 -36.62 -30.67
CA SER A 292 7.26 -37.81 -30.01
C SER A 292 7.01 -37.88 -28.50
N ARG A 293 6.59 -36.77 -27.88
CA ARG A 293 6.27 -36.65 -26.45
C ARG A 293 4.77 -36.64 -26.16
N LEU A 294 3.94 -36.80 -27.19
CA LEU A 294 2.49 -36.82 -27.09
C LEU A 294 1.99 -38.24 -27.33
N ASP A 295 0.98 -38.64 -26.57
CA ASP A 295 0.33 -39.92 -26.78
C ASP A 295 -0.70 -39.83 -27.92
N GLY A 296 -0.77 -40.89 -28.73
CA GLY A 296 -1.84 -41.07 -29.72
C GLY A 296 -1.35 -41.17 -31.15
N ARG A 297 -2.25 -40.84 -32.09
CA ARG A 297 -1.99 -40.93 -33.54
C ARG A 297 -1.77 -39.54 -34.12
N THR A 298 -0.77 -39.42 -34.97
CA THR A 298 -0.39 -38.14 -35.59
C THR A 298 -0.92 -38.05 -37.02
N LEU A 299 -1.59 -36.94 -37.35
CA LEU A 299 -2.01 -36.60 -38.71
C LEU A 299 -1.29 -35.32 -39.15
N VAL A 300 -0.55 -35.39 -40.27
CA VAL A 300 0.15 -34.24 -40.85
C VAL A 300 -0.61 -33.74 -42.07
N LEU A 301 -0.92 -32.43 -42.08
CA LEU A 301 -1.49 -31.73 -43.23
C LEU A 301 -0.46 -30.73 -43.75
N ALA A 302 0.08 -30.97 -44.94
CA ALA A 302 1.15 -30.15 -45.52
C ALA A 302 1.08 -30.09 -47.06
N PRO A 303 1.68 -29.07 -47.70
CA PRO A 303 1.84 -29.02 -49.16
C PRO A 303 2.62 -30.23 -49.70
N PRO A 304 2.39 -30.64 -50.98
CA PRO A 304 3.00 -31.84 -51.56
C PRO A 304 4.53 -31.91 -51.44
N VAL A 305 5.22 -30.78 -51.55
CA VAL A 305 6.69 -30.69 -51.46
C VAL A 305 7.23 -31.12 -50.09
N LEU A 306 6.44 -30.94 -49.02
CA LEU A 306 6.80 -31.34 -47.66
C LEU A 306 6.38 -32.80 -47.35
N LEU A 307 5.72 -33.48 -48.29
CA LEU A 307 5.33 -34.89 -48.18
C LEU A 307 6.16 -35.80 -49.10
N ASP A 308 7.00 -35.21 -49.95
CA ASP A 308 7.86 -35.95 -50.87
C ASP A 308 9.01 -36.64 -50.13
N LYS A 309 9.04 -37.98 -50.16
CA LYS A 309 10.09 -38.80 -49.55
C LYS A 309 11.47 -38.58 -50.16
N ALA A 310 11.56 -38.04 -51.37
CA ALA A 310 12.84 -37.66 -51.97
C ALA A 310 13.46 -36.42 -51.29
N ASN A 311 12.67 -35.62 -50.58
CA ASN A 311 13.13 -34.46 -49.81
C ASN A 311 13.53 -34.88 -48.39
N PRO A 312 14.81 -34.77 -47.99
CA PRO A 312 15.27 -35.15 -46.65
C PRO A 312 14.56 -34.38 -45.52
N GLY A 313 14.15 -33.12 -45.77
CA GLY A 313 13.43 -32.29 -44.80
C GLY A 313 11.90 -32.46 -44.81
N SER A 314 11.38 -33.47 -45.51
CA SER A 314 9.95 -33.76 -45.56
C SER A 314 9.44 -34.35 -44.24
N TRP A 315 8.14 -34.17 -43.98
CA TRP A 315 7.49 -34.70 -42.79
C TRP A 315 7.66 -36.23 -42.63
N PRO A 316 7.49 -37.07 -43.68
CA PRO A 316 7.65 -38.51 -43.54
C PRO A 316 9.06 -38.93 -43.11
N ASN A 317 10.10 -38.26 -43.63
CA ASN A 317 11.49 -38.59 -43.29
C ASN A 317 11.81 -38.12 -41.87
N VAL A 318 11.49 -36.87 -41.53
CA VAL A 318 11.74 -36.33 -40.19
C VAL A 318 10.95 -37.08 -39.12
N PHE A 319 9.69 -37.45 -39.34
CA PHE A 319 8.93 -38.20 -38.34
C PHE A 319 9.47 -39.63 -38.18
N SER A 320 9.87 -40.28 -39.26
CA SER A 320 10.55 -41.58 -39.20
C SER A 320 11.83 -41.51 -38.37
N ASP A 321 12.65 -40.47 -38.58
CA ASP A 321 13.91 -40.28 -37.84
C ASP A 321 13.66 -40.08 -36.34
N PHE A 322 12.59 -39.38 -35.97
CA PHE A 322 12.23 -39.10 -34.57
C PHE A 322 11.30 -40.15 -33.95
N ARG A 323 10.98 -41.23 -34.68
CA ARG A 323 10.10 -42.34 -34.26
C ARG A 323 8.69 -41.89 -33.85
N VAL A 324 8.13 -40.95 -34.62
CA VAL A 324 6.76 -40.43 -34.47
C VAL A 324 5.77 -41.20 -35.35
#